data_AF-A0A0M9BQ02-F1
#
_entry.id   AF-A0A0M9BQ02-F1
#
_cell.length_a   1.000
_cell.length_b   1.000
_cell.length_c   1.000
_cell.angle_alpha   90.00
_cell.angle_beta   90.00
_cell.angle_gamma   90.00
#
_symmetry.space_group_name_H-M   'P 1'
#
loop_
_entity.id
_entity.type
_entity.pdbx_description
1 polymer ?
#
loop_
_entity_poly.entity_id
_entity_poly.type
_entity_poly.pdbx_seq_one_letter_code
_entity_poly.pdbx_strand_id
1 'polypeptide(L)'
;MSNRQSFKSRFVRDFMMNKYLYIMMIPVIGYYLIFHYGPMYGAIIAFKDYSPMKGILGSDWVGLKHFEEFFNSYYFLRVLKNTLLISLYTLLFEFPAPIILALLINEVRKRTFKRVVQTITYMPYFISLV
;
A
#
# COMPACT_ATOMS: atom_id res chain seq x y z
N MET A 1 -48.62 -4.74 -10.59
CA MET A 1 -48.73 -3.94 -9.34
C MET A 1 -47.35 -3.88 -8.70
N SER A 2 -46.67 -2.73 -8.80
CA SER A 2 -45.27 -2.54 -8.38
C SER A 2 -45.19 -2.37 -6.85
N ASN A 3 -44.83 -3.44 -6.15
CA ASN A 3 -44.62 -3.41 -4.71
C ASN A 3 -43.31 -2.65 -4.43
N ARG A 4 -43.41 -1.33 -4.23
CA ARG A 4 -42.30 -0.48 -3.78
C ARG A 4 -41.96 -0.85 -2.34
N GLN A 5 -41.23 -1.95 -2.16
CA GLN A 5 -40.59 -2.25 -0.90
C GLN A 5 -39.67 -1.08 -0.51
N SER A 6 -39.91 -0.52 0.67
CA SER A 6 -39.14 0.58 1.24
C SER A 6 -37.64 0.25 1.21
N PHE A 7 -36.79 1.24 0.94
CA PHE A 7 -35.33 1.08 0.87
C PHE A 7 -34.77 0.34 2.10
N LYS A 8 -35.35 0.61 3.28
CA LYS A 8 -34.99 -0.05 4.54
C LYS A 8 -35.30 -1.55 4.56
N SER A 9 -36.44 -1.99 4.00
CA SER A 9 -36.81 -3.41 3.99
C SER A 9 -35.96 -4.23 3.02
N ARG A 10 -35.46 -3.61 1.95
CA ARG A 10 -34.49 -4.23 1.04
C ARG A 10 -33.12 -4.40 1.71
N PHE A 11 -32.62 -3.36 2.38
CA PHE A 11 -31.35 -3.40 3.09
C PHE A 11 -31.31 -4.47 4.19
N VAL A 12 -32.37 -4.58 5.00
CA VAL A 12 -32.46 -5.60 6.06
C VAL A 12 -32.52 -7.01 5.46
N ARG A 13 -33.26 -7.20 4.37
CA ARG A 13 -33.36 -8.50 3.68
C ARG A 13 -32.01 -8.92 3.08
N ASP A 14 -31.29 -8.00 2.45
CA ASP A 14 -29.96 -8.26 1.90
C ASP A 14 -28.93 -8.56 3.00
N PHE A 15 -29.00 -7.86 4.13
CA PHE A 15 -28.13 -8.10 5.28
C PHE A 15 -28.38 -9.49 5.90
N MET A 16 -29.66 -9.88 6.04
CA MET A 16 -30.02 -11.21 6.54
C MET A 16 -29.62 -12.33 5.57
N MET A 17 -29.76 -12.10 4.26
CA MET A 17 -29.39 -13.07 3.23
C MET A 17 -27.87 -13.25 3.13
N ASN A 18 -27.09 -12.19 3.30
CA ASN A 18 -25.63 -12.18 3.18
C ASN A 18 -24.89 -12.17 4.54
N LYS A 19 -25.58 -12.52 5.64
CA LYS A 19 -25.03 -12.45 7.01
C LYS A 19 -23.66 -13.12 7.17
N TYR A 20 -23.44 -14.26 6.50
CA TYR A 20 -22.18 -15.00 6.58
C TYR A 20 -21.03 -14.26 5.88
N LEU A 21 -21.30 -13.56 4.78
CA LEU A 21 -20.30 -12.72 4.10
C LEU A 21 -19.86 -11.56 5.01
N TYR A 22 -20.82 -10.90 5.66
CA TYR A 22 -20.50 -9.85 6.63
C TYR A 22 -19.69 -10.37 7.82
N ILE A 23 -20.02 -11.56 8.35
CA ILE A 23 -19.25 -12.18 9.43
C ILE A 23 -17.80 -12.49 8.99
N MET A 24 -17.59 -12.98 7.77
CA MET A 24 -16.25 -13.22 7.23
C MET A 24 -15.46 -11.93 7.00
N MET A 25 -16.13 -10.81 6.72
CA MET A 25 -15.48 -9.51 6.54
C MET A 25 -15.04 -8.87 7.87
N ILE A 26 -15.76 -9.11 8.97
CA ILE A 26 -15.44 -8.53 10.30
C ILE A 26 -13.97 -8.70 10.71
N PRO A 27 -13.35 -9.89 10.67
CA PRO A 27 -11.96 -10.04 11.08
C PRO A 27 -11.00 -9.26 10.17
N VAL A 28 -11.27 -9.19 8.87
CA VAL A 28 -10.46 -8.42 7.91
C VAL A 28 -10.56 -6.92 8.22
N ILE A 29 -11.77 -6.41 8.39
CA ILE A 29 -12.00 -5.00 8.75
C ILE A 29 -11.35 -4.68 10.10
N GLY A 30 -11.53 -5.54 11.10
CA GLY A 30 -10.90 -5.40 12.41
C GLY A 30 -9.37 -5.32 12.31
N TYR A 31 -8.76 -6.18 11.50
CA TYR A 31 -7.33 -6.13 11.22
C TYR A 31 -6.89 -4.78 10.63
N TYR A 32 -7.57 -4.28 9.59
CA TYR A 32 -7.23 -2.97 9.02
C TYR A 32 -7.42 -1.83 10.02
N LEU A 33 -8.51 -1.86 10.80
CA LEU A 33 -8.78 -0.82 11.80
C LEU A 33 -7.67 -0.77 12.86
N ILE A 34 -7.23 -1.92 13.37
CA ILE A 34 -6.23 -1.97 14.43
C ILE A 34 -4.82 -1.72 13.89
N PHE A 35 -4.44 -2.38 12.80
CA PHE A 35 -3.04 -2.39 12.33
C PHE A 35 -2.71 -1.37 11.25
N HIS A 36 -3.71 -0.83 10.54
CA HIS A 36 -3.48 0.21 9.52
C HIS A 36 -3.98 1.57 10.02
N TYR A 37 -5.24 1.66 10.44
CA TYR A 37 -5.81 2.93 10.91
C TYR A 37 -5.35 3.31 12.31
N GLY A 38 -5.13 2.35 13.21
CA GLY A 38 -4.59 2.58 14.54
C GLY A 38 -3.27 3.37 14.50
N PRO A 39 -2.23 2.89 13.77
CA PRO A 39 -0.98 3.62 13.60
C PRO A 39 -1.11 5.00 12.93
N MET A 40 -2.13 5.23 12.11
CA MET A 40 -2.35 6.55 11.48
C MET A 40 -2.65 7.64 12.52
N TYR A 41 -3.09 7.30 13.74
CA TYR A 41 -3.15 8.26 14.84
C TYR A 41 -1.78 8.92 15.12
N GLY A 42 -0.68 8.20 14.90
CA GLY A 42 0.68 8.71 15.01
C GLY A 42 1.03 9.82 14.02
N ALA A 43 0.26 10.00 12.92
CA ALA A 43 0.49 11.09 11.97
C ALA A 43 0.38 12.48 12.62
N ILE A 44 -0.32 12.59 13.76
CA ILE A 44 -0.42 13.82 14.56
C ILE A 44 0.97 14.30 15.05
N ILE A 45 1.95 13.39 15.19
CA ILE A 45 3.33 13.72 15.59
C ILE A 45 3.96 14.72 14.63
N ALA A 46 3.62 14.69 13.34
CA ALA A 46 4.14 15.64 12.34
C ALA A 46 3.75 17.10 12.63
N PHE A 47 2.75 17.34 13.49
CA PHE A 47 2.27 18.67 13.87
C PHE A 47 2.64 19.05 15.31
N LYS A 48 3.41 18.21 16.01
CA LYS A 48 3.79 18.39 17.41
C LYS A 48 5.30 18.42 17.59
N ASP A 49 5.78 19.15 18.60
CA ASP A 49 7.17 19.07 19.04
C ASP A 49 7.36 17.83 19.92
N TYR A 50 7.37 16.67 19.27
CA TYR A 50 7.31 15.38 19.93
C TYR A 50 8.57 15.08 20.73
N SER A 51 8.41 14.98 22.05
CA SER A 51 9.42 14.42 22.94
C SER A 51 8.98 13.05 23.43
N PRO A 52 9.81 11.99 23.27
CA PRO A 52 9.51 10.66 23.81
C PRO A 52 9.16 10.66 25.31
N MET A 53 9.71 11.61 26.07
CA MET A 53 9.48 11.75 27.51
C MET A 53 8.11 12.34 27.85
N LYS A 54 7.54 13.19 26.98
CA LYS A 54 6.20 13.80 27.15
C LYS A 54 5.09 13.00 26.47
N GLY A 55 5.44 12.07 25.59
CA GLY A 55 4.51 11.31 24.75
C GLY A 55 3.77 12.18 23.73
N ILE A 56 2.91 11.55 22.92
CA ILE A 56 2.19 12.21 21.81
C ILE A 56 1.19 13.26 22.34
N LEU A 57 0.54 12.99 23.47
CA LEU A 57 -0.49 13.87 24.03
C LEU A 57 0.10 15.07 24.80
N GLY A 58 1.24 14.89 25.48
CA GLY A 58 1.88 15.94 26.28
C GLY A 58 2.85 16.85 25.51
N SER A 59 3.08 16.57 24.24
CA SER A 59 3.94 17.37 23.36
C SER A 59 3.18 18.56 22.75
N ASP A 60 3.84 19.71 22.70
CA ASP A 60 3.26 20.99 22.28
C ASP A 60 2.91 20.98 20.78
N TRP A 61 1.82 21.65 20.41
CA TRP A 61 1.40 21.74 19.01
C TRP A 61 2.18 22.84 18.30
N VAL A 62 2.91 22.48 17.23
CA VAL A 62 3.77 23.40 16.45
C VAL A 62 3.26 23.64 15.03
N GLY A 63 2.10 23.08 14.68
CA GLY A 63 1.49 23.29 13.37
C GLY A 63 2.38 22.78 12.23
N LEU A 64 2.72 23.64 11.28
CA LEU A 64 3.48 23.27 10.07
C LEU A 64 5.00 23.47 10.17
N LYS A 65 5.52 23.80 11.36
CA LYS A 65 6.94 24.09 11.56
C LYS A 65 7.88 23.05 10.92
N HIS A 66 7.64 21.76 11.19
CA HIS A 66 8.47 20.67 10.64
C HIS A 66 8.40 20.56 9.12
N PHE A 67 7.25 20.90 8.52
CA PHE A 67 7.10 20.92 7.06
C PHE A 67 7.89 22.07 6.46
N GLU A 68 7.79 23.28 7.03
CA GLU A 68 8.56 24.43 6.58
C GLU A 68 10.08 24.19 6.69
N GLU A 69 10.53 23.62 7.82
CA GLU A 69 11.94 23.24 8.00
C GLU A 69 12.38 22.20 6.97
N PHE A 70 11.54 21.20 6.67
CA PHE A 70 11.84 20.18 5.67
C PHE A 70 11.95 20.78 4.26
N PHE A 71 10.98 21.59 3.83
CA PHE A 71 10.97 22.20 2.50
C PHE A 71 12.13 23.17 2.28
N ASN A 72 12.56 23.87 3.33
CA ASN A 72 13.70 24.78 3.28
C ASN A 72 15.05 24.10 3.53
N SER A 73 15.07 22.79 3.79
CA SER A 73 16.31 22.06 4.02
C SER A 73 17.15 21.93 2.75
N TYR A 74 18.48 21.94 2.91
CA TYR A 74 19.43 21.72 1.81
C TYR A 74 19.22 20.39 1.06
N TYR A 75 18.69 19.38 1.75
CA TYR A 75 18.48 18.04 1.19
C TYR A 75 17.16 17.89 0.44
N PHE A 76 16.18 18.77 0.64
CA PHE A 76 14.84 18.62 0.10
C PHE A 76 14.81 18.36 -1.41
N LEU A 77 15.41 19.27 -2.20
CA LEU A 77 15.42 19.16 -3.66
C LEU A 77 16.18 17.92 -4.14
N ARG A 78 17.24 17.52 -3.43
CA ARG A 78 18.00 16.31 -3.76
C ARG A 78 17.15 15.07 -3.55
N VAL A 79 16.49 14.96 -2.40
CA VAL A 79 15.63 13.82 -2.07
C VAL A 79 14.46 13.75 -3.05
N LEU A 80 13.76 14.86 -3.26
CA LEU A 80 12.63 14.93 -4.19
C LEU A 80 13.04 14.50 -5.61
N LYS A 81 14.11 15.09 -6.15
CA LYS A 81 14.60 14.75 -7.51
C LYS A 81 14.99 13.28 -7.60
N ASN A 82 15.71 12.75 -6.61
CA ASN A 82 16.14 11.35 -6.63
C ASN A 82 14.93 10.41 -6.58
N THR A 83 13.95 10.66 -5.70
CA THR A 83 12.74 9.86 -5.61
C THR A 83 11.93 9.89 -6.90
N LEU A 84 11.79 11.06 -7.53
CA LEU A 84 11.09 11.19 -8.81
C LEU A 84 11.85 10.47 -9.94
N LEU A 85 13.17 10.60 -10.00
CA LEU A 85 13.98 9.89 -11.00
C LEU A 85 13.93 8.37 -10.82
N ILE A 86 14.02 7.87 -9.59
CA ILE A 86 13.87 6.45 -9.28
C ILE A 86 12.49 5.97 -9.71
N SER A 87 11.43 6.69 -9.35
CA SER A 87 10.05 6.32 -9.73
C SER A 87 9.88 6.28 -11.25
N LEU A 88 10.49 7.22 -11.96
CA LEU A 88 10.45 7.26 -13.42
C LEU A 88 11.23 6.09 -14.03
N TYR A 89 12.41 5.75 -13.52
CA TYR A 89 13.18 4.60 -14.00
C TYR A 89 12.49 3.27 -13.68
N THR A 90 11.88 3.12 -12.51
CA THR A 90 11.02 1.97 -12.20
C THR A 90 9.88 1.86 -13.20
N LEU A 91 9.20 2.96 -13.52
CA LEU A 91 8.11 2.90 -14.49
C LEU A 91 8.57 2.61 -15.93
N LEU A 92 9.71 3.15 -16.36
CA LEU A 92 10.21 3.00 -17.73
C LEU A 92 10.95 1.69 -17.98
N PHE A 93 11.65 1.16 -16.98
CA PHE A 93 12.51 -0.01 -17.13
C PHE A 93 12.02 -1.21 -16.32
N GLU A 94 11.71 -1.02 -15.04
CA GLU A 94 11.30 -2.13 -14.15
C GLU A 94 9.91 -2.66 -14.50
N PHE A 95 8.98 -1.80 -14.90
CA PHE A 95 7.63 -2.23 -15.29
C PHE A 95 7.60 -2.98 -16.65
N PRO A 96 8.25 -2.50 -17.73
CA PRO A 96 8.24 -3.23 -19.00
C PRO A 96 9.11 -4.49 -19.02
N ALA A 97 10.16 -4.56 -18.20
CA ALA A 97 11.11 -5.68 -18.23
C ALA A 97 10.44 -7.07 -17.98
N PRO A 98 9.59 -7.27 -16.96
CA PRO A 98 8.85 -8.52 -16.76
C PRO A 98 7.93 -8.87 -17.94
N ILE A 99 7.33 -7.87 -18.59
CA ILE A 99 6.43 -8.07 -19.73
C ILE A 99 7.24 -8.60 -20.93
N ILE A 100 8.35 -7.93 -21.25
CA ILE A 100 9.26 -8.35 -22.32
C ILE A 100 9.77 -9.77 -22.04
N LEU A 101 10.24 -10.02 -20.82
CA LEU A 101 10.71 -11.34 -20.40
C LEU A 101 9.62 -12.41 -20.53
N ALA A 102 8.38 -12.12 -20.12
CA ALA A 102 7.26 -13.04 -20.25
C ALA A 102 6.98 -13.40 -21.72
N LEU A 103 7.04 -12.42 -22.62
CA LEU A 103 6.88 -12.64 -24.07
C LEU A 103 8.02 -13.48 -24.65
N LEU A 104 9.27 -13.18 -24.28
CA LEU A 104 10.45 -13.95 -24.72
C LEU A 104 10.37 -15.41 -24.27
N ILE A 105 9.98 -15.64 -23.01
CA ILE A 105 9.80 -16.99 -22.46
C ILE A 105 8.59 -17.69 -23.11
N ASN A 106 7.55 -16.95 -23.50
CA ASN A 106 6.38 -17.52 -24.16
C ASN A 106 6.74 -18.13 -25.52
N GLU A 107 7.58 -17.47 -26.30
CA GLU A 107 7.99 -17.91 -27.65
C GLU A 107 8.96 -19.11 -27.65
N VAL A 108 9.47 -19.52 -26.47
CA VAL A 108 10.34 -20.70 -26.35
C VAL A 108 9.58 -21.99 -26.62
N ARG A 109 9.89 -22.64 -27.75
CA ARG A 109 9.29 -23.93 -28.17
C ARG A 109 9.71 -25.12 -27.30
N LYS A 110 10.96 -25.17 -26.83
CA LYS A 110 11.50 -26.29 -26.03
C LYS A 110 11.08 -26.17 -24.57
N ARG A 111 10.19 -27.07 -24.12
CA ARG A 111 9.63 -27.08 -22.76
C ARG A 111 10.68 -27.18 -21.65
N THR A 112 11.73 -27.97 -21.84
CA THR A 112 12.80 -28.14 -20.84
C THR A 112 13.60 -26.85 -20.64
N PHE A 113 13.99 -26.21 -21.74
CA PHE A 113 14.70 -24.93 -21.70
C PHE A 113 13.84 -23.82 -21.07
N LYS A 114 12.56 -23.73 -21.47
CA LYS A 114 11.59 -22.78 -20.89
C LYS A 114 11.51 -22.90 -19.37
N ARG A 115 11.42 -24.13 -18.84
CA ARG A 115 11.36 -24.41 -17.40
C ARG A 115 12.64 -23.98 -16.68
N VAL A 116 13.82 -24.27 -17.24
CA VAL A 116 15.10 -23.90 -16.63
C VAL A 116 15.25 -22.38 -16.55
N VAL A 117 14.97 -21.66 -17.64
CA VAL A 117 15.05 -20.20 -17.68
C VAL A 117 14.09 -19.57 -16.65
N GLN A 118 12.83 -20.04 -16.60
CA GLN A 118 11.87 -19.57 -15.59
C GLN A 118 12.38 -19.78 -14.17
N THR A 119 12.89 -20.98 -13.84
CA THR A 119 13.41 -21.27 -12.50
C THR A 119 14.57 -20.34 -12.14
N ILE A 120 15.53 -20.13 -13.05
CA ILE A 120 16.68 -19.25 -12.82
C ILE A 120 16.23 -17.80 -12.65
N THR A 121 15.32 -17.32 -13.51
CA THR A 121 14.88 -15.92 -13.45
C THR A 121 13.97 -15.61 -12.27
N TYR A 122 13.20 -16.58 -11.77
CA TYR A 122 12.39 -16.41 -10.55
C TYR A 122 13.19 -16.64 -9.26
N MET A 123 14.31 -17.34 -9.31
CA MET A 123 15.13 -17.63 -8.12
C MET A 123 15.53 -16.38 -7.32
N PRO A 124 15.98 -15.26 -7.94
CA PRO A 124 16.34 -14.05 -7.20
C PRO A 124 15.23 -13.49 -6.33
N TYR A 125 13.96 -13.68 -6.69
CA TYR A 125 12.82 -13.23 -5.89
C TYR A 125 12.77 -13.93 -4.52
N PHE A 126 13.32 -15.14 -4.41
CA PHE A 126 13.40 -15.90 -3.17
C PHE A 126 14.67 -15.61 -2.36
N ILE A 127 15.65 -14.91 -2.94
CA ILE A 127 16.83 -14.47 -2.20
C ILE A 127 16.38 -13.30 -1.34
N SER A 128 16.36 -13.52 -0.02
CA SER A 128 15.97 -12.51 0.94
C SER A 128 16.82 -11.25 0.77
N LEU A 129 16.15 -10.12 0.59
CA LEU A 129 16.72 -8.80 0.82
C LEU A 129 16.76 -8.58 2.33
N VAL A 130 17.73 -9.19 3.01
CA VAL A 130 18.12 -8.85 4.40
C VAL A 130 19.03 -7.63 4.39
#